data_AF-A0A4P9J968-F1
#
_entry.id   AF-A0A4P9J968-F1
#
_cell.length_a   1.000
_cell.length_b   1.000
_cell.length_c   1.000
_cell.angle_alpha   90.00
_cell.angle_beta   90.00
_cell.angle_gamma   90.00
#
_symmetry.space_group_name_H-M   'P 1'
#
loop_
_entity.id
_entity.type
_entity.pdbx_description
1 polymer ?
#
loop_
_entity_poly.entity_id
_entity_poly.type
_entity_poly.pdbx_seq_one_letter_code
_entity_poly.pdbx_strand_id
1 'polypeptide(L)' 'MYAWIFRHLPGPLWLRVLESLVLLGLVLVALVTVVFPWASPFFPWTASTVEAVTVPVPAWPWGGGAGSGPLGG' A
#
# COMPACT_ATOMS: atom_id res chain seq x y z
N MET A 1 -7.30 -41.83 34.49
CA MET A 1 -6.87 -40.79 35.47
C MET A 1 -5.40 -40.45 35.22
N TYR A 2 -4.94 -39.84 34.12
CA TYR A 2 -5.14 -38.45 33.66
C TYR A 2 -5.72 -38.39 32.23
N ALA A 3 -6.74 -39.19 31.97
CA ALA A 3 -7.68 -38.98 30.85
C ALA A 3 -8.32 -37.55 30.86
N TRP A 4 -8.07 -36.75 31.90
CA TRP A 4 -8.47 -35.35 32.05
C TRP A 4 -7.44 -34.34 31.48
N ILE A 5 -6.14 -34.68 31.40
CA ILE A 5 -5.11 -33.78 30.82
C ILE A 5 -5.21 -33.71 29.29
N PHE A 6 -5.74 -34.79 28.69
CA PHE A 6 -6.14 -34.86 27.28
C PHE A 6 -7.29 -33.89 26.91
N ARG A 7 -7.83 -33.12 27.88
CA ARG A 7 -8.85 -32.07 27.68
C ARG A 7 -8.30 -30.64 27.80
N HIS A 8 -6.98 -30.44 27.93
CA HIS A 8 -6.30 -29.14 27.76
C HIS A 8 -5.73 -28.93 26.35
N LEU A 9 -6.18 -29.74 25.38
CA LEU A 9 -6.06 -29.42 23.96
C LEU A 9 -7.32 -28.68 23.48
N PRO A 10 -7.42 -27.34 23.51
CA PRO A 10 -8.26 -26.63 22.56
C PRO A 10 -7.47 -26.49 21.25
N GLY A 11 -7.33 -27.61 20.54
CA GLY A 11 -6.91 -27.65 19.14
C GLY A 11 -5.91 -28.78 18.77
N PRO A 12 -6.13 -29.57 17.69
CA PRO A 12 -5.08 -30.40 17.09
C PRO A 12 -3.83 -29.56 16.79
N LEU A 13 -2.66 -30.20 16.65
CA LEU A 13 -1.40 -29.49 16.31
C LEU A 13 -1.59 -28.51 15.13
N TRP A 14 -2.43 -28.89 14.16
CA TRP A 14 -2.88 -28.05 13.05
C TRP A 14 -3.59 -26.75 13.44
N LEU A 15 -4.36 -26.73 14.53
CA LEU A 15 -5.10 -25.55 14.98
C LEU A 15 -4.15 -24.52 15.63
N ARG A 16 -3.12 -24.99 16.34
CA ARG A 16 -2.02 -24.13 16.81
C ARG A 16 -1.21 -23.54 15.66
N VAL A 17 -0.95 -24.34 14.62
CA VAL A 17 -0.29 -23.87 13.40
C VAL A 17 -1.19 -22.87 12.67
N LEU A 18 -2.49 -23.14 12.56
CA LEU A 18 -3.44 -22.25 11.91
C LEU A 18 -3.52 -20.92 12.67
N GLU A 19 -3.62 -20.95 13.99
CA GLU A 19 -3.65 -19.75 14.84
C GLU A 19 -2.35 -18.95 14.72
N SER A 20 -1.18 -19.59 14.73
CA SER A 20 0.09 -18.89 14.52
C SER A 20 0.20 -18.31 13.11
N LEU A 21 -0.31 -19.01 12.10
CA LEU A 21 -0.32 -18.55 10.70
C LEU A 21 -1.28 -17.38 10.50
N VAL A 22 -2.43 -17.39 11.19
CA VAL A 22 -3.38 -16.27 11.22
C VAL A 22 -2.75 -15.07 11.91
N LEU A 23 -2.13 -15.24 13.09
CA LEU A 23 -1.38 -14.18 13.76
C LEU A 23 -0.29 -13.59 12.88
N LEU A 24 0.50 -14.44 12.23
CA LEU A 24 1.55 -14.02 11.31
C LEU A 24 0.97 -13.28 10.10
N GLY A 25 -0.10 -13.78 9.52
CA GLY A 25 -0.82 -13.12 8.42
C GLY A 25 -1.39 -11.76 8.83
N LEU A 26 -1.96 -11.67 10.03
CA LEU A 26 -2.50 -10.43 10.59
C LEU A 26 -1.38 -9.40 10.81
N VAL A 27 -0.23 -9.84 11.32
CA VAL A 27 0.97 -9.00 11.45
C VAL A 27 1.46 -8.53 10.09
N LEU A 28 1.55 -9.41 9.08
CA LEU A 28 1.96 -9.04 7.72
C LEU A 28 1.01 -8.01 7.10
N VAL A 29 -0.30 -8.22 7.23
CA VAL A 29 -1.32 -7.28 6.77
C VAL A 29 -1.19 -5.94 7.49
N ALA A 30 -1.05 -5.93 8.81
CA ALA A 30 -0.83 -4.71 9.58
C ALA A 30 0.48 -4.01 9.15
N LEU A 31 1.53 -4.77 8.85
CA LEU A 31 2.81 -4.21 8.41
C LEU A 31 2.66 -3.51 7.06
N VAL A 32 1.96 -4.12 6.10
CA VAL A 32 1.77 -3.54 4.76
C VAL A 32 0.74 -2.40 4.77
N THR A 33 -0.33 -2.51 5.56
CA THR A 33 -1.44 -1.53 5.53
C THR A 33 -1.26 -0.36 6.50
N VAL A 34 -0.55 -0.54 7.61
CA VAL A 34 -0.37 0.49 8.65
C VAL A 34 1.08 0.92 8.75
N VAL A 35 2.01 -0.03 8.90
CA VAL A 35 3.43 0.31 9.12
C VAL A 35 4.07 0.85 7.87
N PHE A 36 3.77 0.32 6.69
CA PHE A 36 4.38 0.78 5.44
C PHE A 36 3.98 2.23 5.11
N PRO A 37 2.71 2.65 5.19
CA PRO A 37 2.36 4.07 5.05
C PRO A 37 3.04 4.96 6.07
N TRP A 38 3.11 4.54 7.34
CA TRP A 38 3.83 5.27 8.38
C TRP A 38 5.34 5.37 8.12
N ALA A 39 5.95 4.29 7.63
CA ALA A 39 7.38 4.20 7.36
C ALA A 39 7.76 4.87 6.03
N SER A 40 6.82 5.00 5.10
CA SER A 40 7.03 5.57 3.76
C SER A 40 7.80 6.89 3.74
N PRO A 41 7.61 7.86 4.65
CA PRO A 41 8.33 9.13 4.62
C PRO A 41 9.78 9.03 5.12
N PHE A 42 10.12 7.98 5.88
CA PHE A 42 11.47 7.77 6.39
C PHE A 42 12.40 7.13 5.37
N PHE A 43 11.84 6.64 4.26
CA PHE A 43 12.60 6.02 3.18
C PHE A 43 12.83 7.04 2.06
N PRO A 44 14.03 7.63 1.95
CA PRO A 44 14.31 8.69 0.96
C PRO A 44 14.19 8.24 -0.51
N TRP A 45 13.99 6.95 -0.78
CA TRP A 45 13.79 6.38 -2.11
C TRP A 45 12.31 6.12 -2.49
N THR A 46 11.36 6.31 -1.57
CA THR A 46 9.92 6.17 -1.88
C THR A 46 9.31 7.46 -2.44
N ALA A 47 10.06 8.57 -2.42
CA ALA A 47 9.68 9.83 -3.03
C ALA A 47 9.46 9.63 -4.54
N SER A 48 8.21 9.78 -4.98
CA SER A 48 7.85 9.60 -6.38
C SER A 48 8.58 10.64 -7.24
N THR A 49 9.36 10.18 -8.21
CA THR A 49 10.06 11.02 -9.21
C THR A 49 9.12 11.67 -10.23
N VAL A 50 7.80 11.54 -10.03
CA VAL A 50 6.77 12.19 -10.85
C VAL A 50 6.41 13.53 -10.21
N GLU A 51 7.39 14.44 -10.19
CA GLU A 51 7.05 15.85 -10.21
C GLU A 51 6.29 16.04 -11.51
N ALA A 52 5.03 16.47 -11.44
CA ALA A 52 4.30 16.95 -12.59
C ALA A 52 5.05 18.21 -13.05
N VAL A 53 6.13 18.01 -13.80
CA VAL A 53 6.66 19.02 -14.68
C VAL A 53 5.45 19.39 -15.50
N THR A 54 4.88 20.56 -15.21
CA THR A 54 3.99 21.26 -16.10
C THR A 54 4.86 21.61 -17.28
N VAL A 55 5.17 20.59 -18.10
CA VAL A 55 5.82 20.79 -19.37
C VAL A 55 4.81 21.69 -20.08
N PRO A 56 5.15 22.95 -20.38
CA PRO A 56 4.24 23.78 -21.13
C PRO A 56 3.93 22.99 -22.40
N VAL A 57 2.67 22.56 -22.55
CA VAL A 57 2.27 21.69 -23.65
C VAL A 57 2.72 22.41 -24.91
N PRO A 58 3.73 21.90 -25.63
CA PRO A 58 4.22 22.62 -26.79
C PRO A 58 3.07 22.70 -27.78
N ALA A 59 2.93 23.81 -28.49
CA ALA A 59 1.96 23.92 -29.57
C ALA A 59 2.41 23.02 -30.72
N TRP A 60 2.17 21.71 -30.59
CA TRP A 60 2.45 20.75 -31.62
C TRP A 60 1.39 20.88 -32.72
N PRO A 61 1.77 20.63 -33.98
CA PRO A 61 0.96 21.02 -35.15
C PRO A 61 -0.35 20.23 -35.36
N TRP A 62 -0.62 19.18 -34.58
CA TRP A 62 -1.73 18.26 -34.83
C TRP A 62 -2.88 18.33 -33.81
N GLY A 63 -2.92 19.30 -32.89
CA GLY A 63 -4.06 19.37 -31.97
C GLY A 63 -4.02 20.38 -30.83
N GLY A 64 -5.17 21.02 -30.68
CA GLY A 64 -5.63 21.60 -29.42
C GLY A 64 -5.22 23.04 -29.12
N GLY A 65 -4.66 23.79 -30.06
CA GLY A 65 -4.35 25.22 -29.90
C GLY A 65 -5.30 26.14 -30.67
N ALA A 66 -6.61 25.90 -30.61
CA ALA A 66 -7.60 26.77 -31.26
C ALA A 66 -8.43 27.53 -30.21
N GLY A 67 -8.04 28.79 -29.99
CA GLY A 67 -8.94 29.92 -29.72
C GLY A 67 -9.44 30.09 -28.28
N SER A 68 -9.01 31.16 -27.61
CA SER A 68 -9.79 32.42 -27.51
C SER A 68 -9.31 33.29 -26.33
N GLY A 69 -8.69 34.45 -26.61
CA GLY A 69 -8.36 35.49 -25.62
C GLY A 69 -7.65 36.68 -26.28
N PRO A 70 -7.94 37.93 -25.88
CA PRO A 70 -8.28 39.00 -26.81
C PRO A 70 -7.07 39.65 -27.49
N LEU A 71 -7.23 39.90 -28.80
CA LEU A 71 -6.43 40.84 -29.56
C LEU A 71 -6.67 42.25 -29.00
N GLY A 72 -5.65 42.86 -28.40
CA GLY A 72 -5.74 44.22 -27.89
C GLY A 72 -4.39 44.93 -27.91
N GLY A 73 -4.35 46.06 -28.61
CA GLY A 73 -3.33 47.12 -28.48
C GLY A 73 -2.35 47.22 -29.62
#